data_AF-A0A8J4U1I4-F1
#
_entry.id   AF-A0A8J4U1I4-F1
#
_cell.length_a   1.000
_cell.length_b   1.000
_cell.length_c   1.000
_cell.angle_alpha   90.00
_cell.angle_beta   90.00
_cell.angle_gamma   90.00
#
_symmetry.space_group_name_H-M   'P 1'
#
loop_
_entity.id
_entity.type
_entity.pdbx_description
1 polymer ?
#
loop_
_entity_poly.entity_id
_entity_poly.type
_entity_poly.pdbx_seq_one_letter_code
_entity_poly.pdbx_strand_id
1 'polypeptide(L)'
;RLWKETINTLKGGICSLIEVYNALIQPKKDPVTGQWSNIGKHIVQAHKHLQHSEEMANLALKRLDAIKYIEKTIEELGKKKLSNERKLSDSEKDLEQNRKDQTSINQKIQGEKEKKDAAKRILDNGQLISGVGTGLLAVPVLGWIA
;
A
#
# COMPACT_ATOMS: atom_id res chain seq x y z
N ARG A 1 20.10 7.65 21.00
CA ARG A 1 21.59 7.72 21.04
C ARG A 1 22.08 8.97 20.29
N LEU A 2 21.85 9.07 18.97
CA LEU A 2 22.27 10.23 18.15
C LEU A 2 21.86 11.60 18.74
N TRP A 3 20.59 11.81 19.11
CA TRP A 3 20.15 13.08 19.72
C TRP A 3 20.89 13.45 21.00
N LYS A 4 21.26 12.47 21.84
CA LYS A 4 22.06 12.73 23.05
C LYS A 4 23.47 13.17 22.68
N GLU A 5 24.06 12.56 21.66
CA GLU A 5 25.39 12.94 21.15
C GLU A 5 25.37 14.34 20.50
N THR A 6 24.32 14.68 19.72
CA THR A 6 24.12 16.03 19.18
C THR A 6 23.99 17.08 20.29
N ILE A 7 23.23 16.80 21.35
CA ILE A 7 23.09 17.73 22.49
C ILE A 7 24.42 17.90 23.23
N ASN A 8 25.17 16.80 23.44
CA ASN A 8 26.46 16.86 24.12
C ASN A 8 27.51 17.65 23.32
N THR A 9 27.54 17.49 22.00
CA THR A 9 28.46 18.23 21.12
C THR A 9 28.12 19.71 21.05
N LEU A 10 26.84 20.07 20.99
CA LEU A 10 26.38 21.45 21.09
C LEU A 10 26.77 22.09 22.42
N LYS A 11 26.56 21.37 23.54
CA LYS A 11 26.98 21.81 24.87
C LYS A 11 28.49 22.06 24.91
N GLY A 12 29.29 21.17 24.31
CA GLY A 12 30.74 21.34 24.18
C GLY A 12 31.12 22.61 23.41
N GLY A 13 30.45 22.87 22.29
CA GLY A 13 30.63 24.10 21.50
C GLY A 13 30.32 25.37 22.30
N ILE A 14 29.19 25.38 23.02
CA ILE A 14 28.81 26.51 23.89
C ILE A 14 29.83 26.71 25.01
N CYS A 15 30.28 25.64 25.67
CA CYS A 15 31.31 25.73 26.72
C CYS A 15 32.61 26.35 26.18
N SER A 16 33.06 25.97 24.99
CA SER A 16 34.28 26.57 24.42
C SER A 16 34.09 28.02 23.98
N LEU A 17 32.90 28.43 23.56
CA LEU A 17 32.61 29.86 23.35
C LEU A 17 32.69 30.66 24.65
N ILE A 18 32.21 30.09 25.76
CA ILE A 18 32.35 30.71 27.09
C ILE A 18 33.84 30.83 27.48
N GLU A 19 34.67 29.83 27.18
CA GLU A 19 36.12 29.90 27.40
C GLU A 19 36.78 31.01 26.59
N VAL A 20 36.41 31.17 25.31
CA VAL A 20 36.88 32.28 24.46
C VAL A 20 36.47 33.62 25.05
N TYR A 21 35.20 33.77 25.44
CA TYR A 21 34.71 34.99 26.08
C TYR A 21 35.53 35.33 27.33
N ASN A 22 35.71 34.36 28.23
CA ASN A 22 36.47 34.54 29.45
C ASN A 22 37.94 34.93 29.18
N ALA A 23 38.56 34.33 28.16
CA ALA A 23 39.93 34.68 27.76
C ALA A 23 40.05 36.11 27.19
N LEU A 24 38.97 36.64 26.59
CA LEU A 24 38.92 38.02 26.08
C LEU A 24 38.72 39.05 27.20
N ILE A 25 37.83 38.78 28.16
CA ILE A 25 37.50 39.74 29.23
C ILE A 25 38.45 39.68 30.43
N GLN A 26 39.11 38.54 30.67
CA GLN A 26 40.06 38.33 31.76
C GLN A 26 41.32 37.68 31.19
N PRO A 27 42.12 38.43 30.39
CA PRO A 27 43.33 37.89 29.83
C PRO A 27 44.26 37.46 30.97
N LYS A 28 44.53 36.15 31.05
CA LYS A 28 45.40 35.60 32.10
C LYS A 28 46.84 35.69 31.65
N LYS A 29 47.71 36.28 32.46
CA LYS A 29 49.15 36.20 32.25
C LYS A 29 49.67 35.00 33.03
N ASP A 30 50.34 34.08 32.34
CA ASP A 30 51.01 32.95 32.97
C ASP A 30 52.08 33.51 33.94
N PRO A 31 52.03 33.18 35.23
CA PRO A 31 52.94 33.73 36.23
C PRO A 31 54.37 33.19 36.09
N VAL A 32 54.56 32.05 35.43
CA VAL A 32 55.87 31.41 35.21
C VAL A 32 56.48 31.88 33.90
N THR A 33 55.70 31.90 32.81
CA THR A 33 56.20 32.24 31.47
C THR A 33 56.04 33.72 31.12
N GLY A 34 55.23 34.46 31.87
CA GLY A 34 54.90 35.87 31.59
C GLY A 34 54.08 36.07 30.31
N GLN A 35 53.67 35.01 29.63
CA GLN A 35 52.90 35.09 28.40
C GLN A 35 51.41 35.25 28.69
N TRP A 36 50.73 36.05 27.88
CA TRP A 36 49.28 36.15 27.93
C TRP A 36 48.63 34.86 27.41
N SER A 37 47.49 34.51 27.99
CA SER A 37 46.68 33.36 27.59
C SER A 37 46.48 33.40 26.08
N ASN A 38 46.79 32.29 25.42
CA ASN A 38 46.73 32.22 23.98
C ASN A 38 45.26 32.10 23.55
N ILE A 39 44.57 33.24 23.48
CA ILE A 39 43.18 33.38 23.01
C ILE A 39 43.00 32.67 21.66
N GLY A 40 44.02 32.69 20.80
CA GLY A 40 44.04 31.94 19.54
C GLY A 40 43.80 30.43 19.72
N LYS A 41 44.37 29.80 20.75
CA LYS A 41 44.10 28.37 21.04
C LYS A 41 42.64 28.13 21.43
N HIS A 42 42.07 28.98 22.28
CA HIS A 42 40.66 28.86 22.67
C HIS A 42 39.73 29.07 21.46
N ILE A 43 40.04 30.03 20.59
CA ILE A 43 39.28 30.26 19.35
C ILE A 43 39.34 29.03 18.44
N VAL A 44 40.53 28.47 18.21
CA VAL A 44 40.70 27.26 17.39
C VAL A 44 39.95 26.06 17.99
N GLN A 45 39.97 25.91 19.32
CA GLN A 45 39.24 24.83 20.00
C GLN A 45 37.72 25.01 19.89
N ALA A 46 37.21 26.23 20.13
CA ALA A 46 35.80 26.55 19.97
C ALA A 46 35.32 26.29 18.53
N HIS A 47 36.12 26.68 17.53
CA HIS A 47 35.81 26.42 16.13
C HIS A 47 35.67 24.91 15.86
N LYS A 48 36.61 24.08 16.33
CA LYS A 48 36.53 22.62 16.17
C LYS A 48 35.28 22.02 16.82
N HIS A 49 34.93 22.46 18.03
CA HIS A 49 33.72 21.96 18.71
C HIS A 49 32.44 22.38 17.98
N LEU A 50 32.37 23.62 17.47
CA LEU A 50 31.22 24.10 16.72
C LEU A 50 31.06 23.36 15.39
N GLN A 51 32.15 23.15 14.65
CA GLN A 51 32.14 22.36 13.41
C GLN A 51 31.64 20.93 13.68
N HIS A 52 32.15 20.28 14.72
CA HIS A 52 31.70 18.94 15.07
C HIS A 52 30.22 18.90 15.49
N SER A 53 29.75 19.92 16.23
CA SER A 53 28.34 20.07 16.58
C SER A 53 27.45 20.24 15.35
N GLU A 54 27.90 21.02 14.36
CA GLU A 54 27.18 21.22 13.10
C GLU A 54 27.06 19.92 12.30
N GLU A 55 28.16 19.17 12.18
CA GLU A 55 28.16 17.85 11.53
C GLU A 55 27.17 16.89 12.19
N MET A 56 27.15 16.84 13.53
CA MET A 56 26.23 15.99 14.28
C MET A 56 24.77 16.44 14.18
N ALA A 57 24.51 17.75 14.11
CA ALA A 57 23.17 18.28 13.86
C ALA A 57 22.68 17.91 12.46
N ASN A 58 23.53 18.05 11.44
CA ASN A 58 23.22 17.68 10.07
C ASN A 58 22.93 16.17 9.92
N LEU A 59 23.67 15.31 10.62
CA LEU A 59 23.38 13.87 10.67
C LEU A 59 22.02 13.58 11.31
N ALA A 60 21.68 14.28 12.40
CA ALA A 60 20.39 14.13 13.07
C ALA A 60 19.23 14.57 12.17
N LEU A 61 19.38 15.68 11.45
CA LEU A 61 18.39 16.17 10.48
C LEU A 61 18.17 15.19 9.34
N LYS A 62 19.24 14.67 8.73
CA LYS A 62 19.13 13.65 7.67
C LYS A 62 18.37 12.40 8.14
N ARG A 63 18.58 11.96 9.39
CA ARG A 63 17.80 10.85 9.95
C ARG A 63 16.34 11.20 10.16
N LEU A 64 16.04 12.42 10.60
CA LEU A 64 14.68 12.88 10.78
C LEU A 64 13.92 12.91 9.45
N ASP A 65 14.57 13.39 8.38
CA ASP A 65 13.97 13.41 7.04
C ASP A 65 13.71 11.99 6.52
N ALA A 66 14.63 11.06 6.76
CA ALA A 66 14.43 9.65 6.42
C ALA A 66 13.23 9.03 7.18
N ILE A 67 13.06 9.36 8.47
CA ILE A 67 11.92 8.90 9.26
C ILE A 67 10.61 9.46 8.68
N LYS A 68 10.54 10.77 8.40
CA LYS A 68 9.36 11.39 7.77
C LYS A 68 9.00 10.75 6.43
N TYR A 69 10.01 10.44 5.62
CA TYR A 69 9.80 9.74 4.35
C TYR A 69 9.19 8.33 4.55
N ILE A 70 9.70 7.58 5.53
CA ILE A 70 9.17 6.26 5.88
C ILE A 70 7.73 6.35 6.38
N GLU A 71 7.43 7.30 7.27
CA GLU A 71 6.07 7.53 7.78
C GLU A 71 5.08 7.82 6.65
N LYS A 72 5.44 8.70 5.72
CA LYS A 72 4.63 9.00 4.54
C LYS A 72 4.41 7.76 3.67
N THR A 73 5.46 6.96 3.47
CA THR A 73 5.38 5.72 2.68
C THR A 73 4.45 4.70 3.34
N ILE A 74 4.52 4.55 4.66
CA ILE A 74 3.63 3.67 5.42
C ILE A 74 2.17 4.12 5.27
N GLU A 75 1.90 5.42 5.36
CA GLU A 75 0.56 5.97 5.18
C GLU A 75 -0.01 5.67 3.78
N GLU A 76 0.79 5.89 2.73
CA GLU A 76 0.41 5.61 1.35
C GLU A 76 0.16 4.11 1.12
N LEU A 77 1.01 3.24 1.69
CA LEU A 77 0.82 1.79 1.64
C LEU A 77 -0.45 1.36 2.37
N GLY A 78 -0.76 1.95 3.52
CA GLY A 78 -2.01 1.71 4.25
C GLY A 78 -3.24 2.06 3.43
N LYS A 79 -3.24 3.23 2.78
CA LYS A 79 -4.31 3.66 1.87
C LYS A 79 -4.47 2.71 0.68
N LYS A 80 -3.37 2.30 0.05
CA LYS A 80 -3.38 1.32 -1.06
C LYS A 80 -3.92 -0.04 -0.62
N LYS A 81 -3.51 -0.53 0.56
CA LYS A 81 -4.00 -1.79 1.12
C LYS A 81 -5.52 -1.76 1.30
N LEU A 82 -6.06 -0.74 1.95
CA LEU A 82 -7.50 -0.58 2.14
C LEU A 82 -8.26 -0.48 0.81
N SER A 83 -7.71 0.22 -0.18
CA SER A 83 -8.31 0.29 -1.51
C SER A 83 -8.33 -1.07 -2.21
N ASN A 84 -7.24 -1.84 -2.10
CA ASN A 84 -7.16 -3.18 -2.68
C ASN A 84 -8.10 -4.17 -1.98
N GLU A 85 -8.23 -4.11 -0.65
CA GLU A 85 -9.18 -4.94 0.11
C GLU A 85 -10.63 -4.69 -0.33
N ARG A 86 -11.01 -3.42 -0.56
CA ARG A 86 -12.33 -3.09 -1.11
C ARG A 86 -12.54 -3.69 -2.49
N LYS A 87 -11.58 -3.49 -3.40
CA LYS A 87 -11.64 -4.06 -4.76
C LYS A 87 -11.73 -5.58 -4.76
N LEU A 88 -11.00 -6.25 -3.86
CA LEU A 88 -11.08 -7.69 -3.68
C LEU A 88 -12.47 -8.12 -3.21
N SER A 89 -13.01 -7.45 -2.19
CA SER A 89 -14.37 -7.75 -1.69
C SER A 89 -15.44 -7.55 -2.75
N ASP A 90 -15.34 -6.49 -3.55
CA ASP A 90 -16.28 -6.25 -4.66
C ASP A 90 -16.14 -7.31 -5.75
N SER A 91 -14.90 -7.69 -6.10
CA SER A 91 -14.64 -8.76 -7.06
C SER A 91 -15.17 -10.12 -6.58
N GLU A 92 -15.06 -10.42 -5.29
CA GLU A 92 -15.61 -11.64 -4.70
C GLU A 92 -17.15 -11.69 -4.80
N LYS A 93 -17.82 -10.56 -4.56
CA LYS A 93 -19.28 -10.45 -4.74
C LYS A 93 -19.67 -10.65 -6.20
N ASP A 94 -18.95 -10.06 -7.13
CA ASP A 94 -19.20 -10.20 -8.57
C ASP A 94 -19.01 -11.66 -9.02
N LEU A 95 -17.96 -12.34 -8.52
CA LEU A 95 -17.75 -13.76 -8.80
C LEU A 95 -18.86 -14.64 -8.23
N GLU A 96 -19.32 -14.36 -7.01
CA GLU A 96 -20.42 -15.09 -6.39
C GLU A 96 -21.74 -14.90 -7.17
N GLN A 97 -22.00 -13.69 -7.65
CA GLN A 97 -23.16 -13.40 -8.49
C GLN A 97 -23.07 -14.15 -9.83
N ASN A 98 -21.93 -14.07 -10.51
CA ASN A 98 -21.70 -14.80 -11.77
C ASN A 98 -21.86 -16.32 -11.58
N ARG A 99 -21.46 -16.87 -10.44
CA ARG A 99 -21.61 -18.29 -10.11
C ARG A 99 -23.08 -18.68 -9.96
N LYS A 100 -23.90 -17.84 -9.33
CA LYS A 100 -25.36 -18.04 -9.21
C LYS A 100 -26.04 -17.97 -10.57
N ASP A 101 -25.65 -17.01 -11.39
CA ASP A 101 -26.18 -16.84 -12.75
C ASP A 101 -25.83 -18.05 -13.62
N GLN A 102 -24.58 -18.52 -13.56
CA GLN A 102 -24.13 -19.70 -14.28
C GLN A 102 -24.89 -20.97 -13.84
N THR A 103 -25.14 -21.11 -12.53
CA THR A 103 -25.92 -22.24 -12.00
C THR A 103 -27.36 -22.21 -12.54
N SER A 104 -27.98 -21.03 -12.57
CA SER A 104 -29.33 -20.83 -13.09
C SER A 104 -29.42 -21.13 -14.59
N ILE A 105 -28.42 -20.69 -15.37
CA ILE A 105 -28.31 -21.00 -16.80
C ILE A 105 -28.18 -22.51 -17.02
N ASN A 106 -27.32 -23.18 -16.26
CA ASN A 106 -27.12 -24.63 -16.37
C ASN A 106 -28.42 -25.41 -16.08
N GLN A 107 -29.18 -25.01 -15.05
CA GLN A 107 -30.49 -25.58 -14.76
C GLN A 107 -31.48 -25.38 -15.91
N LYS A 108 -31.50 -24.18 -16.52
CA LYS A 108 -32.36 -23.90 -17.68
C LYS A 108 -31.99 -24.75 -18.89
N ILE A 109 -30.69 -24.87 -19.20
CA ILE A 109 -30.19 -25.73 -20.29
C ILE A 109 -30.59 -27.19 -20.05
N GLN A 110 -30.47 -27.67 -18.81
CA GLN A 110 -30.86 -29.04 -18.48
C GLN A 110 -32.37 -29.27 -18.67
N GLY A 111 -33.21 -28.35 -18.19
CA GLY A 111 -34.65 -28.44 -18.41
C GLY A 111 -35.05 -28.35 -19.89
N GLU A 112 -34.34 -27.56 -20.71
CA GLU A 112 -34.56 -27.54 -22.16
C GLU A 112 -34.11 -28.83 -22.85
N LYS A 113 -33.01 -29.45 -22.41
CA LYS A 113 -32.59 -30.77 -22.90
C LYS A 113 -33.63 -31.83 -22.59
N GLU A 114 -34.13 -31.86 -21.35
CA GLU A 114 -35.18 -32.81 -20.94
C GLU A 114 -36.46 -32.64 -21.76
N LYS A 115 -36.90 -31.40 -22.02
CA LYS A 115 -38.05 -31.11 -22.88
C LYS A 115 -37.82 -31.58 -24.32
N LYS A 116 -36.62 -31.34 -24.87
CA LYS A 116 -36.25 -31.81 -26.22
C LYS A 116 -36.23 -33.33 -26.30
N ASP A 117 -35.68 -33.99 -25.29
CA ASP A 117 -35.64 -35.46 -25.22
C ASP A 117 -37.04 -36.06 -25.06
N ALA A 118 -37.91 -35.44 -24.25
CA ALA A 118 -39.31 -35.84 -24.13
C ALA A 118 -40.07 -35.68 -25.46
N ALA A 119 -39.92 -34.54 -26.14
CA ALA A 119 -40.51 -34.30 -27.45
C ALA A 119 -39.99 -35.30 -28.50
N LYS A 120 -38.68 -35.60 -28.48
CA LYS A 120 -38.08 -36.62 -29.34
C LYS A 120 -38.65 -38.01 -29.08
N ARG A 121 -38.81 -38.42 -27.81
CA ARG A 121 -39.46 -39.70 -27.45
C ARG A 121 -40.92 -39.76 -27.91
N ILE A 122 -41.67 -38.66 -27.82
CA ILE A 122 -43.05 -38.60 -28.34
C ILE A 122 -43.05 -38.76 -29.86
N LEU A 123 -42.11 -38.14 -30.57
CA LEU A 123 -41.97 -38.28 -32.02
C LEU A 123 -41.59 -39.72 -32.40
N ASP A 124 -40.62 -40.32 -31.73
CA ASP A 124 -40.15 -41.68 -31.99
C ASP A 124 -41.23 -42.72 -31.65
N ASN A 125 -41.98 -42.53 -30.55
CA ASN A 125 -43.12 -43.37 -30.18
C ASN A 125 -44.34 -43.14 -31.09
N GLY A 126 -44.53 -41.91 -31.59
CA GLY A 126 -45.54 -41.57 -32.59
C GLY A 126 -45.24 -42.20 -33.96
N GLN A 127 -43.96 -42.32 -34.31
CA GLN A 127 -43.50 -43.13 -35.45
C GLN A 127 -43.70 -44.64 -35.22
N LEU A 128 -43.69 -45.10 -33.96
CA LEU A 128 -44.01 -46.49 -33.64
C LEU A 128 -45.50 -46.82 -33.84
N ILE A 129 -46.40 -45.82 -33.82
CA ILE A 129 -47.83 -46.01 -34.14
C ILE A 129 -48.09 -45.86 -35.66
N SER A 130 -47.18 -45.26 -36.43
CA SER A 130 -47.26 -45.32 -37.91
C SER A 130 -46.63 -46.59 -38.51
N GLY A 131 -46.12 -47.51 -37.66
CA GLY A 131 -45.37 -48.70 -38.09
C GLY A 131 -46.15 -50.01 -38.14
N VAL A 132 -47.41 -50.07 -37.68
CA VAL A 132 -48.25 -51.28 -37.82
C VAL A 132 -49.71 -50.88 -38.08
N GLY A 133 -50.03 -50.54 -39.33
CA GLY A 133 -51.41 -50.37 -39.74
C GLY A 133 -51.58 -49.41 -40.90
N THR A 134 -51.50 -49.93 -42.12
CA THR A 134 -52.29 -49.44 -43.26
C THR A 134 -53.70 -49.07 -42.81
N GLY A 135 -54.06 -47.78 -42.80
CA GLY A 135 -55.44 -47.36 -42.58
C GLY A 135 -55.59 -45.89 -42.19
N LEU A 136 -55.92 -45.05 -43.18
CA LEU A 136 -56.45 -43.69 -43.13
C LEU A 136 -56.65 -43.04 -41.74
N LEU A 137 -55.98 -41.92 -41.49
CA LEU A 137 -56.64 -40.76 -40.86
C LEU A 137 -56.10 -39.47 -41.48
N ALA A 138 -56.99 -38.83 -42.22
CA ALA A 138 -56.83 -37.51 -42.79
C ALA A 138 -56.49 -36.49 -41.70
N VAL A 139 -55.53 -35.61 -41.98
CA VAL A 139 -55.42 -34.32 -41.27
C VAL A 139 -56.26 -33.32 -42.07
N PRO A 140 -57.42 -32.84 -41.58
CA PRO A 140 -57.99 -31.63 -42.12
C PRO A 140 -57.18 -30.45 -41.57
N VAL A 141 -56.43 -29.83 -42.47
CA VAL A 141 -56.12 -28.40 -42.38
C VAL A 141 -57.46 -27.65 -42.46
N LEU A 142 -57.74 -26.76 -41.50
CA LEU A 142 -58.60 -25.55 -41.54
C LEU A 142 -59.01 -25.22 -40.09
N GLY A 143 -58.80 -24.03 -39.52
CA GLY A 143 -58.23 -22.81 -40.08
C GLY A 143 -58.18 -21.69 -39.04
N TRP A 144 -57.31 -20.71 -39.30
CA TRP A 144 -57.43 -19.32 -38.88
C TRP A 144 -56.86 -18.45 -40.02
N ILE A 145 -57.68 -18.17 -41.03
CA ILE A 145 -57.68 -16.90 -41.78
C ILE A 145 -59.15 -16.59 -42.10
N ALA A 146 -59.58 -15.39 -41.68
CA ALA A 146 -60.91 -14.76 -41.72
C ALA A 146 -61.75 -14.93 -40.45
#